data_AF-A0AAQ4QJE1-F1
#
_entry.id   AF-A0AAQ4QJE1-F1
#
_cell.length_a   1.000
_cell.length_b   1.000
_cell.length_c   1.000
_cell.angle_alpha   90.00
_cell.angle_beta   90.00
_cell.angle_gamma   90.00
#
_symmetry.space_group_name_H-M   'P 1'
#
loop_
_entity.id
_entity.type
_entity.pdbx_description
1 polymer ?
#
loop_
_entity_poly.entity_id
_entity_poly.type
_entity_poly.pdbx_seq_one_letter_code
_entity_poly.pdbx_strand_id
1 'polypeptide(L)'
;VVRRHRSGQRPGLPDARRRGPGGGSYGVGRGGGVCEPITIPMCQGLAYNQTVTPNLLGHTSQREAVVKMSFFNAMVQSMCSEPPLHPPNPNEKVTSTRYPGRL
;
A
#
# COMPACT_ATOMS: atom_id res chain seq x y z
N VAL A 1 -9.81 -26.29 -32.55
CA VAL A 1 -8.93 -25.28 -33.19
C VAL A 1 -8.43 -24.33 -32.11
N VAL A 2 -7.24 -24.60 -31.58
CA VAL A 2 -6.58 -23.71 -30.61
C VAL A 2 -6.05 -22.51 -31.38
N ARG A 3 -6.46 -21.29 -31.02
CA ARG A 3 -5.74 -20.09 -31.46
C ARG A 3 -4.88 -19.58 -30.31
N ARG A 4 -3.57 -19.74 -30.47
CA ARG A 4 -2.54 -19.12 -29.61
C ARG A 4 -2.51 -17.62 -29.90
N HIS A 5 -2.66 -16.76 -28.89
CA HIS A 5 -2.14 -15.40 -28.94
C HIS A 5 -0.86 -15.31 -28.11
N ARG A 6 0.21 -14.91 -28.80
CA ARG A 6 1.58 -14.80 -28.31
C ARG A 6 1.77 -13.43 -27.65
N SER A 7 2.29 -13.46 -26.43
CA SER A 7 3.00 -12.43 -25.66
C SER A 7 3.30 -11.07 -26.33
N GLY A 8 2.90 -9.97 -25.67
CA GLY A 8 3.39 -8.61 -25.95
C GLY A 8 3.02 -7.59 -24.86
N GLN A 9 4.03 -7.11 -24.12
CA GLN A 9 4.11 -5.93 -23.24
C GLN A 9 2.93 -5.51 -22.33
N ARG A 10 3.13 -5.64 -21.01
CA ARG A 10 2.52 -4.74 -20.01
C ARG A 10 2.98 -3.29 -20.26
N PRO A 11 2.11 -2.28 -20.21
CA PRO A 11 2.55 -0.88 -20.16
C PRO A 11 3.32 -0.67 -18.86
N GLY A 12 4.58 -0.29 -18.97
CA GLY A 12 5.40 0.12 -17.83
C GLY A 12 4.79 1.35 -17.14
N LEU A 13 4.69 1.28 -15.82
CA LEU A 13 4.42 2.42 -14.95
C LEU A 13 5.54 3.46 -15.17
N PRO A 14 5.24 4.75 -15.38
CA PRO A 14 6.29 5.73 -15.66
C PRO A 14 7.22 5.88 -14.44
N ASP A 15 8.51 5.75 -14.74
CA ASP A 15 9.65 5.90 -13.84
C ASP A 15 9.67 7.32 -13.23
N ALA A 16 9.47 7.42 -11.91
CA ALA A 16 9.43 8.69 -11.18
C ALA A 16 10.83 9.27 -10.89
N ARG A 17 11.77 9.16 -11.83
CA ARG A 17 13.12 9.72 -11.72
C ARG A 17 13.31 10.98 -12.58
N ARG A 18 12.51 12.02 -12.32
CA ARG A 18 12.94 13.40 -12.64
C ARG A 18 13.16 14.20 -11.37
N ARG A 19 14.40 14.13 -10.88
CA ARG A 19 14.95 15.11 -9.95
C ARG A 19 15.32 16.37 -10.74
N GLY A 20 14.45 17.37 -10.74
CA GLY A 20 14.76 18.76 -11.09
C GLY A 20 14.93 19.59 -9.82
N PRO A 21 15.82 20.61 -9.80
CA PRO A 21 16.05 21.42 -8.62
C PRO A 21 15.08 22.61 -8.58
N GLY A 22 14.32 22.75 -7.50
CA GLY A 22 13.61 23.99 -7.15
C GLY A 22 12.11 23.84 -6.95
N GLY A 23 11.64 24.22 -5.76
CA GLY A 23 10.23 24.54 -5.49
C GLY A 23 9.49 23.47 -4.69
N GLY A 24 9.57 23.54 -3.35
CA GLY A 24 8.69 22.78 -2.47
C GLY A 24 7.26 23.28 -2.60
N SER A 25 6.43 22.54 -3.32
CA SER A 25 4.98 22.65 -3.26
C SER A 25 4.46 21.24 -3.00
N TYR A 26 4.04 21.01 -1.76
CA TYR A 26 3.25 19.83 -1.39
C TYR A 26 2.10 19.71 -2.39
N GLY A 27 2.16 18.68 -3.23
CA GLY A 27 1.22 18.48 -4.32
C GLY A 27 -0.16 18.21 -3.75
N VAL A 28 -1.10 19.12 -3.97
CA VAL A 28 -2.52 18.87 -3.80
C VAL A 28 -2.90 17.78 -4.81
N GLY A 29 -3.14 16.57 -4.32
CA GLY A 29 -3.61 15.47 -5.15
C GLY A 29 -4.95 15.84 -5.79
N ARG A 30 -5.32 15.19 -6.90
CA ARG A 30 -6.54 15.47 -7.69
C ARG A 30 -7.87 15.43 -6.91
N GLY A 31 -7.86 15.10 -5.60
CA GLY A 31 -8.98 15.14 -4.66
C GLY A 31 -8.85 16.16 -3.52
N GLY A 32 -8.01 17.20 -3.64
CA GLY A 32 -7.89 18.27 -2.64
C GLY A 32 -7.11 17.89 -1.38
N GLY A 33 -6.52 16.70 -1.34
CA GLY A 33 -5.73 16.22 -0.21
C GLY A 33 -4.24 16.53 -0.33
N VAL A 34 -3.57 16.65 0.81
CA VAL A 34 -2.12 16.89 0.93
C VAL A 34 -1.41 15.55 1.04
N CYS A 35 -0.45 15.29 0.15
CA CYS A 35 0.46 14.16 0.27
C CYS A 35 1.53 14.45 1.34
N GLU A 36 1.60 13.62 2.37
CA GLU A 36 2.60 13.72 3.44
C GLU A 36 3.27 12.35 3.71
N PRO A 37 4.53 12.32 4.18
CA PRO A 37 5.21 11.07 4.52
C PRO A 37 4.49 10.30 5.64
N ILE A 38 4.50 8.97 5.56
CA ILE A 38 3.94 8.11 6.61
C ILE A 38 4.82 8.17 7.86
N THR A 39 4.22 8.56 8.98
CA THR A 39 4.85 8.64 10.30
C THR A 39 4.29 7.61 11.28
N ILE A 40 3.15 6.97 10.93
CA ILE A 40 2.50 5.96 11.77
C ILE A 40 3.35 4.68 11.80
N PRO A 41 3.87 4.24 12.96
CA PRO A 41 4.82 3.12 13.03
C PRO A 41 4.29 1.82 12.42
N MET A 42 3.02 1.48 12.66
CA MET A 42 2.41 0.26 12.10
C MET A 42 2.18 0.30 10.59
N CYS A 43 2.28 1.47 9.96
CA CYS A 43 2.13 1.64 8.51
C CYS A 43 3.48 1.82 7.81
N GLN A 44 4.60 1.74 8.53
CA GLN A 44 5.93 1.76 7.94
C GLN A 44 6.26 0.41 7.30
N GLY A 45 7.14 0.41 6.29
CA GLY A 45 7.55 -0.81 5.60
C GLY A 45 6.55 -1.34 4.57
N LEU A 46 5.44 -0.62 4.34
CA LEU A 46 4.55 -0.87 3.21
C LEU A 46 5.23 -0.49 1.88
N ALA A 47 4.65 -0.95 0.77
CA ALA A 47 5.15 -0.64 -0.58
C ALA A 47 5.04 0.86 -0.95
N TYR A 48 4.41 1.68 -0.12
CA TYR A 48 4.22 3.11 -0.29
C TYR A 48 4.69 3.86 0.96
N ASN A 49 5.19 5.10 0.77
CA ASN A 49 5.82 5.90 1.83
C ASN A 49 5.12 7.23 2.10
N GLN A 50 4.05 7.54 1.36
CA GLN A 50 3.25 8.75 1.51
C GLN A 50 1.78 8.38 1.70
N THR A 51 1.09 9.22 2.46
CA THR A 51 -0.36 9.16 2.66
C THR A 51 -0.98 10.50 2.29
N VAL A 52 -2.29 10.50 2.04
CA VAL A 52 -3.05 11.71 1.73
C VAL A 52 -3.97 12.04 2.90
N THR A 53 -3.95 13.31 3.34
CA THR A 53 -4.92 13.88 4.28
C THR A 53 -5.83 14.90 3.58
N PRO A 54 -7.14 14.98 3.90
CA PRO A 54 -7.86 14.07 4.78
C PRO A 54 -7.97 12.66 4.18
N ASN A 55 -7.89 11.63 5.03
CA ASN A 55 -8.06 10.25 4.58
C ASN A 55 -9.55 9.91 4.39
N LEU A 56 -9.87 8.68 3.97
CA LEU A 56 -11.26 8.24 3.71
C LEU A 56 -12.18 8.32 4.95
N LEU A 57 -11.61 8.25 6.15
CA LEU A 57 -12.35 8.36 7.41
C LEU A 57 -12.48 9.82 7.88
N GLY A 58 -12.02 10.78 7.08
CA GLY A 58 -12.08 12.21 7.39
C GLY A 58 -10.98 12.69 8.35
N HIS A 59 -10.02 11.84 8.72
CA HIS A 59 -8.93 12.29 9.59
C HIS A 59 -8.05 13.28 8.84
N THR A 60 -7.89 14.47 9.42
CA THR A 60 -7.15 15.58 8.81
C THR A 60 -5.65 15.54 9.11
N SER A 61 -5.24 14.66 10.04
CA SER A 61 -3.84 14.43 10.38
C SER A 61 -3.57 12.96 10.68
N GLN A 62 -2.32 12.53 10.48
CA GLN A 62 -1.88 11.20 10.92
C GLN A 62 -2.01 11.00 12.44
N ARG A 63 -1.82 12.04 13.25
CA ARG A 63 -1.97 11.96 14.72
C ARG A 63 -3.38 11.56 15.12
N GLU A 64 -4.38 12.17 14.49
CA GLU A 64 -5.79 11.83 14.70
C GLU A 64 -6.07 10.37 14.29
N ALA A 65 -5.54 9.95 13.14
CA ALA A 65 -5.68 8.58 12.66
C ALA A 65 -5.05 7.55 13.62
N VAL A 66 -3.87 7.83 14.19
CA VAL A 66 -3.20 6.94 15.16
C VAL A 66 -4.04 6.69 16.40
N VAL A 67 -4.68 7.73 16.93
CA VAL A 67 -5.52 7.61 18.14
C VAL A 67 -6.66 6.62 17.90
N LYS A 68 -7.30 6.68 16.73
CA LYS A 68 -8.38 5.74 16.38
C LYS A 68 -7.85 4.36 16.02
N MET A 69 -6.72 4.27 15.32
CA MET A 69 -6.12 2.99 14.93
C MET A 69 -5.61 2.17 16.12
N SER A 70 -5.16 2.83 17.19
CA SER A 70 -4.61 2.17 18.38
C SER A 70 -5.59 1.18 19.04
N PHE A 71 -6.90 1.37 18.85
CA PHE A 71 -7.93 0.43 19.30
C PHE A 71 -7.75 -0.98 18.70
N PHE A 72 -7.21 -1.07 17.49
CA PHE A 72 -7.03 -2.33 16.76
C PHE A 72 -5.69 -3.01 17.05
N ASN A 73 -4.85 -2.47 17.94
CA ASN A 73 -3.52 -3.04 18.22
C ASN A 73 -3.57 -4.52 18.61
N ALA A 74 -4.56 -4.94 19.40
CA ALA A 74 -4.72 -6.34 19.79
C ALA A 74 -4.96 -7.26 18.57
N MET A 75 -5.69 -6.79 17.57
CA MET A 75 -5.95 -7.53 16.33
C MET A 75 -4.71 -7.58 15.41
N VAL A 76 -3.89 -6.53 15.41
CA VAL A 76 -2.64 -6.52 14.64
C VAL A 76 -1.63 -7.49 15.27
N GLN A 77 -1.57 -7.54 16.61
CA GLN A 77 -0.66 -8.40 17.35
C GLN A 77 -0.99 -9.90 17.26
N SER A 78 -2.25 -10.26 16.94
CA SER A 78 -2.62 -11.67 16.79
C SER A 78 -2.09 -12.31 15.51
N MET A 79 -1.39 -11.57 14.63
CA MET A 79 -0.71 -12.05 13.42
C MET A 79 -1.56 -13.04 12.59
N CYS A 80 -2.86 -12.78 12.49
CA CYS A 80 -3.80 -13.68 11.80
C CYS A 80 -3.51 -13.82 10.30
N SER A 81 -2.71 -12.92 9.74
CA SER A 81 -2.29 -12.91 8.34
C SER A 81 -0.90 -12.30 8.27
N GLU A 82 0.12 -13.16 8.25
CA GLU A 82 1.51 -12.70 8.12
C GLU A 82 1.74 -12.11 6.71
N PRO A 83 2.43 -10.95 6.61
CA PRO A 83 2.91 -10.47 5.33
C PRO A 83 3.84 -11.53 4.71
N PRO A 84 3.75 -11.81 3.40
CA PRO A 84 4.64 -12.78 2.76
C PRO A 84 6.11 -12.39 3.01
N LEU A 85 6.84 -13.26 3.70
CA LEU A 85 8.26 -13.05 4.03
C LEU A 85 9.15 -12.99 2.78
N HIS A 86 8.64 -13.42 1.61
CA HIS A 86 9.27 -13.29 0.31
C HIS A 86 8.35 -12.58 -0.69
N PRO A 87 8.89 -11.80 -1.65
CA PRO A 87 8.13 -11.39 -2.82
C PRO A 87 7.57 -12.66 -3.50
N PRO A 88 6.27 -12.69 -3.85
CA PRO A 88 5.68 -13.87 -4.46
C PRO A 88 6.48 -14.21 -5.73
N ASN A 89 6.84 -15.49 -5.88
CA ASN A 89 7.46 -15.96 -7.11
C ASN A 89 6.57 -15.51 -8.28
N PRO A 90 7.12 -14.90 -9.36
CA PRO A 90 6.31 -14.40 -10.46
C PRO A 90 5.47 -15.47 -11.17
N ASN A 91 5.73 -16.75 -10.91
CA ASN A 91 4.97 -17.89 -11.41
C ASN A 91 4.06 -18.55 -10.37
N GLU A 92 4.10 -18.12 -9.11
CA GLU A 92 3.24 -18.64 -8.05
C GLU A 92 1.92 -17.87 -8.08
N LYS A 93 0.85 -18.55 -8.51
CA LYS A 93 -0.50 -18.03 -8.36
C LYS A 93 -0.79 -17.97 -6.87
N VAL A 94 -0.92 -16.76 -6.33
CA VAL A 94 -1.45 -16.51 -4.97
C VAL A 94 -2.85 -17.12 -4.92
N THR A 95 -2.90 -18.38 -4.50
CA THR A 95 -4.14 -19.08 -4.24
C THR A 95 -4.41 -18.78 -2.78
N SER A 96 -5.48 -18.03 -2.52
CA SER A 96 -5.91 -17.70 -1.17
C SER A 96 -6.43 -18.96 -0.47
N THR A 97 -5.55 -19.90 -0.10
CA THR A 97 -5.84 -20.94 0.87
C THR A 97 -5.82 -20.31 2.26
N ARG A 98 -6.90 -19.59 2.56
CA ARG A 98 -7.20 -19.14 3.91
C ARG A 98 -7.59 -20.38 4.73
N TYR A 99 -6.79 -20.66 5.76
CA TYR A 99 -6.93 -21.70 6.82
C TYR A 99 -6.63 -23.17 6.46
N PRO A 100 -5.39 -23.66 6.69
CA PRO A 100 -5.17 -25.08 6.94
C PRO A 100 -5.53 -25.37 8.41
N GLY A 101 -6.68 -25.98 8.66
CA GLY A 101 -7.00 -26.52 9.99
C GLY A 101 -8.41 -26.23 10.51
N ARG A 102 -9.37 -27.05 10.09
CA ARG A 102 -10.45 -27.55 10.94
C ARG A 102 -10.85 -28.93 10.40
N LEU A 103 -10.44 -29.97 11.14
CA LEU A 103 -11.09 -31.28 11.11
C LEU A 103 -12.45 -31.15 11.81
#